data_AF-A0A2D1ITP4-F1
#
_entry.id   AF-A0A2D1ITP4-F1
#
_cell.length_a   1.000
_cell.length_b   1.000
_cell.length_c   1.000
_cell.angle_alpha   90.00
_cell.angle_beta   90.00
_cell.angle_gamma   90.00
#
_symmetry.space_group_name_H-M   'P 1'
#
loop_
_entity.id
_entity.type
_entity.pdbx_description
1 polymer ?
#
loop_
_entity_poly.entity_id
_entity_poly.type
_entity_poly.pdbx_seq_one_letter_code
_entity_poly.pdbx_strand_id
1 'polypeptide(L)' 'MEIDFWRQFLLYALLINYSILLLWFLMIIFTRNWVKQLHGKWFQLSDVTFDAIHYGGMAFYKIGILLFNLTPLLTLYLM' A
#
# COMPACT_ATOMS: atom_id res chain seq x y z
N MET A 1 8.52 26.50 -9.97
CA MET A 1 7.99 25.77 -11.14
C MET A 1 8.40 24.30 -11.10
N GLU A 2 9.68 23.95 -11.17
CA GLU A 2 10.15 22.55 -11.06
C GLU A 2 9.89 21.93 -9.68
N ILE A 3 10.26 22.62 -8.59
CA ILE A 3 10.00 22.13 -7.21
C ILE A 3 8.50 21.96 -6.94
N ASP A 4 7.67 22.89 -7.42
CA ASP A 4 6.22 22.83 -7.23
C ASP A 4 5.62 21.62 -7.96
N PHE A 5 6.11 21.32 -9.17
CA PHE A 5 5.75 20.10 -9.89
C PHE A 5 6.09 18.85 -9.08
N TRP A 6 7.33 18.74 -8.56
CA TRP A 6 7.75 17.58 -7.78
C TRP A 6 7.00 17.44 -6.46
N ARG A 7 6.70 18.54 -5.76
CA ARG A 7 5.84 18.53 -4.57
C ARG A 7 4.44 18.00 -4.90
N GLN A 8 3.83 18.49 -5.97
CA GLN A 8 2.48 18.06 -6.37
C GLN A 8 2.46 16.60 -6.81
N PHE A 9 3.45 16.18 -7.60
CA PHE A 9 3.61 14.79 -8.04
C PHE A 9 3.73 13.85 -6.84
N LEU A 10 4.65 14.14 -5.91
CA LEU A 10 4.86 13.31 -4.73
C LEU A 10 3.65 13.32 -3.79
N LEU A 11 2.92 14.44 -3.69
CA LEU A 11 1.69 14.54 -2.91
C LEU A 11 0.58 13.64 -3.49
N TYR A 12 0.32 13.72 -4.79
CA TYR A 12 -0.68 12.84 -5.42
C TYR A 12 -0.25 11.38 -5.41
N ALA A 13 1.03 11.10 -5.62
CA ALA A 13 1.54 9.74 -5.52
C ALA A 13 1.39 9.20 -4.09
N LEU A 14 1.68 10.01 -3.06
CA LEU A 14 1.44 9.65 -1.66
C LEU A 14 -0.04 9.32 -1.41
N LEU A 15 -0.95 10.18 -1.87
CA LEU A 15 -2.40 10.01 -1.71
C LEU A 15 -2.91 8.73 -2.39
N ILE A 16 -2.53 8.52 -3.65
CA ILE A 16 -2.96 7.35 -4.43
C ILE A 16 -2.43 6.07 -3.79
N ASN A 17 -1.14 6.00 -3.45
CA ASN A 17 -0.57 4.78 -2.86
C ASN A 17 -1.18 4.48 -1.49
N TYR A 18 -1.44 5.50 -0.64
CA TYR A 18 -2.17 5.27 0.62
C TYR A 18 -3.62 4.83 0.41
N SER A 19 -4.28 5.32 -0.65
CA SER A 19 -5.64 4.90 -0.99
C SER A 19 -5.67 3.43 -1.43
N ILE A 20 -4.68 2.99 -2.22
CA ILE A 20 -4.50 1.58 -2.59
C ILE A 20 -4.24 0.73 -1.34
N LEU A 21 -3.33 1.16 -0.47
CA LEU A 21 -3.03 0.46 0.79
C LEU A 21 -4.29 0.34 1.67
N LEU A 22 -5.07 1.40 1.78
CA LEU A 22 -6.32 1.41 2.55
C LEU A 22 -7.36 0.48 1.93
N LEU A 23 -7.55 0.53 0.61
CA LEU A 23 -8.46 -0.38 -0.10
C LEU A 23 -8.04 -1.83 0.10
N TRP A 24 -6.75 -2.14 -0.01
CA TRP A 24 -6.20 -3.47 0.23
C TRP A 24 -6.51 -3.93 1.66
N PHE A 25 -6.24 -3.09 2.66
CA PHE A 25 -6.56 -3.36 4.06
C PHE A 25 -8.06 -3.64 4.28
N LEU A 26 -8.94 -2.80 3.71
CA LEU A 26 -10.39 -2.96 3.82
C LEU A 26 -10.86 -4.26 3.15
N MET A 27 -10.33 -4.62 1.98
CA MET A 27 -10.64 -5.90 1.34
C MET A 27 -10.24 -7.08 2.24
N ILE A 28 -9.07 -7.04 2.86
CA ILE A 28 -8.65 -8.16 3.73
C ILE A 28 -9.47 -8.23 5.01
N ILE A 29 -9.97 -7.13 5.55
CA ILE A 29 -10.88 -7.16 6.71
C ILE A 29 -12.27 -7.66 6.33
N PHE A 30 -12.90 -7.07 5.30
CA PHE A 30 -14.31 -7.32 5.01
C PHE A 30 -14.56 -8.50 4.09
N THR A 31 -13.61 -8.80 3.19
CA THR A 31 -13.78 -9.83 2.16
C THR A 31 -12.77 -10.95 2.27
N ARG A 32 -12.11 -11.13 3.43
CA ARG A 32 -11.12 -12.19 3.71
C ARG A 32 -11.53 -13.56 3.15
N ASN A 33 -12.73 -14.01 3.50
CA ASN A 33 -13.22 -15.33 3.12
C ASN A 33 -13.49 -15.44 1.61
N TRP A 34 -13.94 -14.36 0.97
CA TRP A 34 -14.17 -14.32 -0.47
C TRP A 34 -12.85 -14.29 -1.24
N VAL A 35 -11.90 -13.45 -0.82
CA VAL A 35 -10.55 -13.39 -1.41
C VAL A 35 -9.85 -14.74 -1.26
N LYS A 36 -9.93 -15.36 -0.08
CA LYS A 36 -9.35 -16.70 0.14
C LYS A 36 -10.01 -17.77 -0.70
N GLN A 37 -11.33 -17.74 -0.89
CA GLN A 37 -12.02 -18.70 -1.77
C GLN A 37 -11.63 -18.50 -3.24
N LEU A 38 -11.49 -17.25 -3.69
CA LEU A 38 -11.05 -16.92 -5.03
C LEU A 38 -9.62 -17.41 -5.28
N HIS A 39 -8.69 -17.04 -4.40
CA HIS A 39 -7.29 -17.47 -4.49
C HIS A 39 -7.10 -18.96 -4.20
N GLY A 40 -7.96 -19.56 -3.37
CA GLY A 40 -7.98 -20.97 -3.02
C GLY A 40 -8.15 -21.91 -4.22
N LYS A 41 -8.72 -21.41 -5.33
CA LYS A 41 -8.82 -22.13 -6.60
C LYS A 41 -7.47 -22.29 -7.31
N TRP A 42 -6.50 -21.43 -7.02
CA TRP A 42 -5.15 -21.45 -7.63
C TRP A 42 -4.04 -21.79 -6.61
N PHE A 43 -4.26 -21.51 -5.32
CA PHE A 43 -3.27 -21.67 -4.27
C PHE A 43 -3.89 -22.23 -3.00
N GLN A 44 -3.39 -23.36 -2.50
CA GLN A 44 -3.81 -23.90 -1.20
C GLN A 44 -3.03 -23.23 -0.07
N LEU A 45 -3.54 -22.09 0.41
CA LEU A 45 -2.94 -21.33 1.50
C LEU A 45 -3.67 -21.61 2.82
N SER A 46 -2.89 -21.88 3.89
CA SER A 46 -3.42 -21.89 5.25
C SER A 46 -3.88 -20.48 5.66
N ASP A 47 -4.76 -20.38 6.66
CA ASP A 47 -5.19 -19.07 7.20
C ASP A 47 -4.02 -18.22 7.68
N VAL A 48 -3.09 -18.83 8.42
CA VAL A 48 -1.91 -18.15 8.97
C VAL A 48 -1.00 -17.64 7.85
N THR A 49 -0.76 -18.45 6.83
CA THR A 49 0.07 -18.07 5.68
C THR A 49 -0.60 -16.96 4.86
N PHE A 50 -1.91 -17.05 4.64
CA PHE A 50 -2.66 -16.01 3.94
C PHE A 50 -2.54 -14.66 4.67
N ASP A 51 -2.79 -14.65 5.99
CA ASP A 51 -2.71 -13.43 6.78
C ASP A 51 -1.28 -12.86 6.81
N ALA A 52 -0.26 -13.72 6.94
CA ALA A 52 1.13 -13.31 6.95
C ALA A 52 1.56 -12.66 5.62
N ILE A 53 1.15 -13.23 4.47
CA ILE A 53 1.46 -12.67 3.14
C ILE A 53 0.81 -11.30 2.97
N HIS A 54 -0.46 -11.16 3.35
CA HIS A 54 -1.19 -9.90 3.19
C HIS A 54 -0.69 -8.81 4.13
N TYR A 55 -0.50 -9.15 5.40
CA TYR A 55 0.05 -8.22 6.38
C TYR A 55 1.49 -7.82 6.03
N GLY A 56 2.32 -8.79 5.65
CA GLY A 56 3.70 -8.54 5.20
C GLY A 56 3.75 -7.70 3.93
N GLY A 57 2.89 -7.99 2.96
CA GLY A 57 2.75 -7.20 1.73
C GLY A 57 2.33 -5.76 1.99
N MET A 58 1.32 -5.56 2.85
CA MET A 58 0.89 -4.23 3.29
C MET A 58 2.00 -3.48 4.04
N ALA A 59 2.76 -4.16 4.91
CA ALA A 59 3.88 -3.56 5.63
C ALA A 59 4.99 -3.12 4.67
N PHE A 60 5.39 -3.99 3.74
CA PHE A 60 6.39 -3.68 2.72
C PHE A 60 5.94 -2.50 1.84
N TYR A 61 4.70 -2.54 1.36
CA TYR A 61 4.14 -1.47 0.53
C TYR A 61 4.09 -0.14 1.29
N LYS A 62 3.63 -0.15 2.56
CA LYS A 62 3.65 1.03 3.44
C LYS A 62 5.06 1.61 3.61
N ILE A 63 6.07 0.77 3.83
CA ILE A 63 7.46 1.21 3.91
C ILE A 63 7.90 1.85 2.59
N GLY A 64 7.56 1.25 1.44
CA GLY A 64 7.81 1.83 0.12
C GLY A 64 7.21 3.24 -0.03
N ILE A 65 5.96 3.44 0.39
CA ILE A 65 5.32 4.76 0.38
C ILE A 65 6.08 5.77 1.25
N LEU A 66 6.51 5.36 2.44
CA LEU A 66 7.27 6.24 3.33
C LEU A 66 8.62 6.64 2.72
N LEU A 67 9.35 5.70 2.11
CA LEU A 67 10.67 5.94 1.55
C LEU A 67 10.62 6.73 0.24
N PHE A 68 9.69 6.41 -0.67
CA PHE A 68 9.68 6.94 -2.03
C PHE A 68 8.68 8.08 -2.26
N ASN A 69 7.74 8.31 -1.35
CA ASN A 69 6.77 9.40 -1.47
C ASN A 69 6.87 10.38 -0.31
N LEU A 70 6.67 9.92 0.93
CA LEU A 70 6.57 10.83 2.07
C LEU A 70 7.91 11.50 2.38
N THR A 71 8.98 10.72 2.54
CA THR A 71 10.32 11.24 2.84
C THR A 71 10.76 12.30 1.83
N PRO A 72 10.76 12.06 0.50
CA PRO A 72 11.17 13.07 -0.46
C PRO A 72 10.20 14.27 -0.50
N LEU A 73 8.90 14.07 -0.30
CA LEU A 73 7.94 15.19 -0.22
C LEU A 73 8.26 16.12 0.97
N LEU A 74 8.54 15.54 2.14
CA LEU A 74 8.95 16.30 3.33
C LEU A 74 10.27 17.03 3.08
N THR A 75 11.26 16.37 2.47
CA THR A 75 12.51 17.01 2.08
C THR A 75 12.25 18.25 1.21
N LEU A 76 11.40 18.14 0.18
CA LEU A 76 11.07 19.28 -0.67
C LEU A 76 10.35 20.40 0.07
N TYR A 77 9.60 20.14 1.14
CA TYR A 77 8.95 21.19 1.95
C TYR A 77 9.90 21.85 2.96
N LEU A 78 10.94 21.14 3.39
CA LEU A 78 11.93 21.64 4.36
C LEU A 78 13.06 22.45 3.70
N MET A 79 13.26 22.28 2.39
CA MET A 79 14.14 23.10 1.55
C MET A 79 13.44 24.41 1.14
#